data_AF-A0A930YR60-F1
#
_entry.id   AF-A0A930YR60-F1
#
_cell.length_a   1.000
_cell.length_b   1.000
_cell.length_c   1.000
_cell.angle_alpha   90.00
_cell.angle_beta   90.00
_cell.angle_gamma   90.00
#
_symmetry.space_group_name_H-M   'P 1'
#
loop_
_entity.id
_entity.type
_entity.pdbx_description
1 polymer ?
#
loop_
_entity_poly.entity_id
_entity_poly.type
_entity_poly.pdbx_seq_one_letter_code
_entity_poly.pdbx_strand_id
1 'polypeptide(L)'
;MRPRSERGATAIITAFMVVVLFGIAALSVDLGNAFARRTDNQTQADYGALAAARKQTTTAKSSMTITTDMVNAVVTAMNNNQPQDDTSTCWTTKTCITATMLTDGQLANGEIRYCGTGGPSCGTNYASTVKGVQVFAPRNKIDYGFANLLGVSSGHVQADALVNVFTAGKRVMPMYAVQGCDYGLQTLADPANNVSTPVVPTLAYNADTNNTNLAAASGVIKDASGTVSANVPLNSTNYTFTFTAGKFAKTRYIGFFRGDDSDPLKVQKTKVFWLDGDATKTPLNPVPPDTGYDPGNQNQTVTVTIPAAVAQTPAIWWIRVFDDPDATGKWSKASEALPIRVGDTVLECASGPSAGNFGTLKFPRTDVTSSEEIPANIANGLQPPMTAEVHQWAVQNSTSTGLCTDGLDGAVVSTTTLRAGTNCVDTDTGLSAQFATKGLVQGGGAAYAGVLTTQNTRTGCSPNGSNSNRNINLNSVGYSINDDVLSCYFTDTSTSIYDIAKASYTAGVKLDPAILRSPRFFYVPVLKIQPGSGGSQTYSIIDFRAAFLTDETATTSATKGSHTGTNNNGVVIQGQDIKQLKVVFFNDDALPVDGDIPLIDYLGSGNRVIRLID
;
A
#
# COMPACT_ATOMS: atom_id res chain seq x y z
N MET A 1 32.88 85.47 37.94
CA MET A 1 33.22 84.04 37.83
C MET A 1 33.33 83.69 36.35
N ARG A 2 34.53 83.35 35.84
CA ARG A 2 34.67 82.83 34.48
C ARG A 2 34.15 81.38 34.49
N PRO A 3 33.20 80.99 33.61
CA PRO A 3 32.79 79.60 33.52
C PRO A 3 34.00 78.74 33.15
N ARG A 4 34.34 77.76 33.99
CA ARG A 4 35.37 76.76 33.68
C ARG A 4 34.91 76.01 32.43
N SER A 5 35.71 76.05 31.37
CA SER A 5 35.37 75.35 30.13
C SER A 5 35.61 73.85 30.29
N GLU A 6 34.56 73.04 30.22
CA GLU A 6 34.63 71.56 30.31
C GLU A 6 35.18 70.87 29.05
N ARG A 7 35.74 71.65 28.11
CA ARG A 7 36.22 71.19 26.80
C ARG A 7 37.20 70.01 26.87
N GLY A 8 38.04 69.96 27.92
CA GLY A 8 38.97 68.85 28.13
C GLY A 8 38.30 67.53 28.53
N ALA A 9 37.30 67.59 29.40
CA ALA A 9 36.53 66.40 29.81
C ALA A 9 35.70 65.86 28.64
N THR A 10 35.07 66.74 27.86
CA THR A 10 34.33 66.35 26.65
C THR A 10 35.24 65.65 25.63
N ALA A 11 36.47 66.13 25.45
CA ALA A 11 37.43 65.51 24.54
C ALA A 11 37.81 64.08 24.96
N ILE A 12 38.07 63.84 26.25
CA ILE A 12 38.41 62.51 26.77
C ILE A 12 37.22 61.54 26.64
N ILE A 13 36.02 61.99 27.03
CA ILE A 13 34.80 61.16 26.91
C ILE A 13 34.53 60.81 25.45
N THR A 14 34.66 61.77 24.53
CA THR A 14 34.47 61.55 23.10
C THR A 14 35.50 60.55 22.56
N ALA A 15 36.78 60.71 22.90
CA ALA A 15 37.84 59.78 22.48
C ALA A 15 37.57 58.36 22.97
N PHE A 16 37.16 58.21 24.24
CA PHE A 16 36.79 56.91 24.80
C PHE A 16 35.57 56.30 24.10
N MET A 17 34.51 57.08 23.86
CA MET A 17 33.34 56.59 23.14
C MET A 17 33.67 56.18 21.71
N VAL A 18 34.53 56.92 21.00
CA VAL A 18 34.98 56.56 19.65
C VAL A 18 35.70 55.20 19.65
N VAL A 19 36.59 54.95 20.61
CA VAL A 19 37.27 53.65 20.75
C VAL A 19 36.28 52.52 21.02
N VAL A 20 35.30 52.75 21.92
CA VAL A 20 34.24 51.76 22.20
C VAL A 20 33.39 51.48 20.95
N LEU A 21 33.00 52.53 20.22
CA LEU A 21 32.22 52.39 18.98
C LEU A 21 33.00 51.62 17.91
N PHE A 22 34.30 51.90 17.73
CA PHE A 22 35.14 51.12 16.84
C PHE A 22 35.28 49.67 17.29
N GLY A 23 35.40 49.41 18.60
CA GLY A 23 35.44 48.06 19.15
C GLY A 23 34.16 47.26 18.89
N ILE A 24 32.99 47.90 19.01
CA ILE A 24 31.69 47.26 18.71
C ILE A 24 31.54 47.02 17.21
N ALA A 25 31.91 47.99 16.36
CA ALA A 25 31.86 47.86 14.91
C ALA A 25 32.76 46.71 14.43
N ALA A 26 33.98 46.66 14.95
CA ALA A 26 34.95 45.59 14.75
C ALA A 26 34.39 44.20 15.10
N LEU A 27 33.84 44.04 16.30
CA LEU A 27 33.22 42.78 16.73
C LEU A 27 32.04 42.39 15.83
N SER A 28 31.26 43.37 15.37
CA SER A 28 30.14 43.13 14.45
C SER A 28 30.60 42.60 13.11
N VAL A 29 31.75 43.04 12.59
CA VAL A 29 32.35 42.52 11.34
C VAL A 29 32.82 41.08 11.51
N ASP A 30 33.52 40.76 12.60
CA ASP A 30 34.00 39.39 12.86
C ASP A 30 32.84 38.40 13.07
N LEU A 31 31.81 38.81 13.82
CA LEU A 31 30.58 38.02 13.97
C LEU A 31 29.86 37.85 12.64
N GLY A 32 29.75 38.91 11.83
CA GLY A 32 29.15 38.87 10.50
C GLY A 32 29.86 37.87 9.58
N ASN A 33 31.20 37.88 9.57
CA ASN A 33 32.01 36.91 8.83
C ASN A 33 31.78 35.47 9.33
N ALA A 34 31.72 35.26 10.65
CA ALA A 34 31.45 33.95 11.22
C ALA A 34 30.06 33.41 10.87
N PHE A 35 29.03 34.26 10.89
CA PHE A 35 27.68 33.89 10.46
C PHE A 35 27.63 33.56 8.98
N ALA A 36 28.24 34.37 8.11
CA ALA A 36 28.32 34.11 6.68
C ALA A 36 28.97 32.75 6.39
N ARG A 37 30.10 32.46 7.06
CA ARG A 37 30.81 31.18 6.95
C ARG A 37 29.99 29.99 7.43
N ARG A 38 29.22 30.17 8.52
CA ARG A 38 28.31 29.13 8.98
C ARG A 38 27.20 28.84 7.96
N THR A 39 26.66 29.87 7.31
CA THR A 39 25.67 29.70 6.24
C THR A 39 26.25 28.98 5.01
N ASP A 40 27.49 29.29 4.63
CA ASP A 40 28.19 28.57 3.57
C ASP A 40 28.40 27.09 3.95
N ASN A 41 28.81 26.80 5.19
CA ASN A 41 28.95 25.43 5.69
C ASN A 41 27.61 24.69 5.70
N GLN A 42 26.51 25.35 6.07
CA GLN A 42 25.17 24.76 6.02
C GLN A 42 24.79 24.41 4.58
N THR A 43 25.01 25.33 3.66
CA THR A 43 24.76 25.12 2.22
C THR A 43 25.56 23.91 1.71
N GLN A 44 26.82 23.78 2.11
CA GLN A 44 27.66 22.62 1.76
C GLN A 44 27.08 21.30 2.31
N ALA A 45 26.65 21.29 3.58
CA ALA A 45 26.04 20.13 4.21
C ALA A 45 24.72 19.74 3.51
N ASP A 46 23.86 20.71 3.20
CA ASP A 46 22.58 20.50 2.50
C ASP A 46 22.79 19.88 1.12
N TYR A 47 23.73 20.41 0.32
CA TYR A 47 24.06 19.82 -0.98
C TYR A 47 24.64 18.41 -0.85
N GLY A 48 25.48 18.17 0.15
CA GLY A 48 25.99 16.83 0.46
C GLY A 48 24.86 15.85 0.79
N ALA A 49 23.95 16.25 1.68
CA ALA A 49 22.81 15.44 2.08
C ALA A 49 21.89 15.15 0.87
N LEU A 50 21.48 16.18 0.11
CA LEU A 50 20.66 15.99 -1.09
C LEU A 50 21.33 15.07 -2.13
N ALA A 51 22.65 15.15 -2.29
CA ALA A 51 23.39 14.26 -3.18
C ALA A 51 23.38 12.80 -2.68
N ALA A 52 23.48 12.58 -1.37
CA ALA A 52 23.33 11.25 -0.77
C ALA A 52 21.92 10.68 -0.99
N ALA A 53 20.88 11.46 -0.72
CA ALA A 53 19.50 11.02 -0.86
C ALA A 53 19.14 10.65 -2.31
N ARG A 54 19.74 11.31 -3.32
CA ARG A 54 19.56 10.90 -4.73
C ARG A 54 20.08 9.49 -5.02
N LYS A 55 21.06 9.01 -4.25
CA LYS A 55 21.62 7.66 -4.34
C LYS A 55 20.94 6.66 -3.41
N GLN A 56 20.07 7.13 -2.52
CA GLN A 56 19.34 6.29 -1.59
C GLN A 56 18.15 5.61 -2.28
N THR A 57 18.05 4.29 -2.12
CA THR A 57 17.04 3.42 -2.76
C THR A 57 15.97 2.91 -1.80
N THR A 58 16.08 3.20 -0.51
CA THR A 58 15.10 2.83 0.53
C THR A 58 15.06 3.93 1.58
N THR A 59 13.98 4.04 2.35
CA THR A 59 13.95 4.95 3.53
C THR A 59 15.08 4.60 4.48
N ALA A 60 15.70 5.61 5.09
CA ALA A 60 16.82 5.42 5.99
C ALA A 60 16.37 4.63 7.23
N LYS A 61 17.13 3.59 7.60
CA LYS A 61 16.92 2.77 8.80
C LYS A 61 18.17 2.76 9.65
N SER A 62 17.99 2.51 10.94
CA SER A 62 19.09 2.15 11.84
C SER A 62 19.85 0.95 11.26
N SER A 63 21.17 0.92 11.43
CA SER A 63 22.09 -0.12 10.95
C SER A 63 22.25 -0.30 9.43
N MET A 64 21.75 0.63 8.60
CA MET A 64 22.14 0.65 7.19
C MET A 64 23.62 1.05 7.04
N THR A 65 24.30 0.49 6.03
CA THR A 65 25.66 0.87 5.66
C THR A 65 25.62 1.91 4.55
N ILE A 66 26.38 3.00 4.67
CA ILE A 66 26.52 3.98 3.59
C ILE A 66 27.22 3.33 2.40
N THR A 67 26.61 3.44 1.22
CA THR A 67 27.18 2.86 0.00
C THR A 67 28.28 3.76 -0.57
N THR A 68 29.25 3.17 -1.27
CA THR A 68 30.33 3.92 -1.94
C THR A 68 29.79 4.99 -2.90
N ASP A 69 28.66 4.72 -3.57
CA ASP A 69 28.02 5.68 -4.48
C ASP A 69 27.45 6.89 -3.75
N MET A 70 26.89 6.70 -2.55
CA MET A 70 26.46 7.81 -1.70
C MET A 70 27.66 8.65 -1.27
N VAL A 71 28.73 8.02 -0.76
CA VAL A 71 29.96 8.72 -0.36
C VAL A 71 30.52 9.55 -1.51
N ASN A 72 30.67 8.96 -2.70
CA ASN A 72 31.20 9.66 -3.87
C ASN A 72 30.33 10.84 -4.32
N ALA A 73 28.99 10.70 -4.24
CA ALA A 73 28.06 11.78 -4.53
C ALA A 73 28.21 12.94 -3.54
N VAL A 74 28.37 12.63 -2.25
CA VAL A 74 28.60 13.64 -1.19
C VAL A 74 29.95 14.33 -1.37
N VAL A 75 31.03 13.58 -1.61
CA VAL A 75 32.37 14.14 -1.90
C VAL A 75 32.27 15.15 -3.04
N THR A 76 31.63 14.78 -4.14
CA THR A 76 31.48 15.64 -5.32
C THR A 76 30.67 16.90 -4.99
N ALA A 77 29.52 16.74 -4.33
CA ALA A 77 28.63 17.84 -4.00
C ALA A 77 29.26 18.83 -3.02
N MET A 78 29.91 18.34 -1.96
CA MET A 78 30.52 19.18 -0.95
C MET A 78 31.78 19.89 -1.46
N ASN A 79 32.60 19.21 -2.27
CA ASN A 79 33.77 19.86 -2.89
C ASN A 79 33.34 20.98 -3.85
N ASN A 80 32.29 20.77 -4.66
CA ASN A 80 31.77 21.81 -5.56
C ASN A 80 31.20 23.02 -4.80
N ASN A 81 30.65 22.82 -3.61
CA ASN A 81 30.06 23.86 -2.77
C ASN A 81 30.94 24.23 -1.58
N GLN A 82 32.25 24.11 -1.74
CA GLN A 82 33.16 24.28 -0.63
C GLN A 82 33.29 25.76 -0.18
N PRO A 83 33.04 26.07 1.12
CA PRO A 83 33.32 27.37 1.70
C PRO A 83 34.82 27.68 1.70
N GLN A 84 35.17 28.97 1.74
CA GLN A 84 36.55 29.36 2.01
C GLN A 84 36.95 28.95 3.43
N ASP A 85 38.21 28.52 3.56
CA ASP A 85 38.88 28.15 4.79
C ASP A 85 40.20 28.92 4.83
N ASP A 86 40.42 29.70 5.89
CA ASP A 86 41.60 30.57 5.98
C ASP A 86 42.90 29.80 6.27
N THR A 87 42.81 28.51 6.64
CA THR A 87 43.97 27.63 6.86
C THR A 87 44.34 26.71 5.72
N SER A 88 43.42 26.48 4.79
CA SER A 88 43.60 25.48 3.75
C SER A 88 43.59 26.12 2.37
N THR A 89 44.37 25.59 1.43
CA THR A 89 44.32 26.02 0.02
C THR A 89 43.41 25.14 -0.81
N CYS A 90 43.01 23.96 -0.34
CA CYS A 90 42.26 23.00 -1.15
C CYS A 90 40.82 23.45 -1.48
N TRP A 91 40.29 24.50 -0.82
CA TRP A 91 39.00 25.09 -1.19
C TRP A 91 39.05 25.81 -2.55
N THR A 92 40.25 26.24 -2.97
CA THR A 92 40.48 26.83 -4.29
C THR A 92 40.48 25.77 -5.38
N THR A 93 41.03 24.58 -5.09
CA THR A 93 41.05 23.43 -6.00
C THR A 93 39.80 22.56 -5.92
N LYS A 94 38.94 22.78 -4.91
CA LYS A 94 37.71 22.00 -4.65
C LYS A 94 38.03 20.52 -4.42
N THR A 95 39.02 20.24 -3.56
CA THR A 95 39.49 18.86 -3.28
C THR A 95 39.73 18.59 -1.79
N CYS A 96 39.11 19.34 -0.88
CA CYS A 96 39.37 19.15 0.55
C CYS A 96 38.72 17.92 1.16
N ILE A 97 37.64 17.42 0.55
CA ILE A 97 36.89 16.28 1.08
C ILE A 97 37.23 15.05 0.26
N THR A 98 37.52 13.95 0.96
CA THR A 98 37.79 12.64 0.36
C THR A 98 36.80 11.60 0.88
N ALA A 99 36.66 10.49 0.16
CA ALA A 99 35.74 9.42 0.56
C ALA A 99 36.10 8.80 1.92
N THR A 100 37.40 8.66 2.22
CA THR A 100 37.87 8.11 3.49
C THR A 100 37.48 8.99 4.68
N MET A 101 37.63 10.32 4.55
CA MET A 101 37.25 11.26 5.61
C MET A 101 35.78 11.11 6.00
N LEU A 102 34.89 10.97 5.01
CA LEU A 102 33.44 10.91 5.27
C LEU A 102 32.98 9.63 6.00
N THR A 103 33.85 8.65 6.21
CA THR A 103 33.48 7.34 6.77
C THR A 103 34.41 6.87 7.90
N ASP A 104 35.29 7.75 8.38
CA ASP A 104 36.26 7.43 9.44
C ASP A 104 35.72 7.69 10.86
N GLY A 105 34.51 8.25 10.96
CA GLY A 105 33.84 8.58 12.22
C GLY A 105 34.28 9.91 12.84
N GLN A 106 35.17 10.68 12.19
CA GLN A 106 35.66 11.96 12.69
C GLN A 106 34.80 13.12 12.21
N LEU A 107 33.79 13.49 13.00
CA LEU A 107 32.90 14.60 12.66
C LEU A 107 33.63 15.91 12.29
N ALA A 108 34.82 16.18 12.83
CA ALA A 108 35.57 17.41 12.57
C ALA A 108 36.04 17.57 11.11
N ASN A 109 36.28 16.48 10.38
CA ASN A 109 36.74 16.50 8.99
C ASN A 109 35.59 16.28 7.97
N GLY A 110 34.34 16.21 8.46
CA GLY A 110 33.15 15.89 7.71
C GLY A 110 32.82 14.39 7.77
N GLU A 111 31.55 14.05 7.82
CA GLU A 111 31.11 12.66 8.01
C GLU A 111 29.77 12.44 7.31
N ILE A 112 29.53 11.25 6.76
CA ILE A 112 28.21 10.80 6.36
C ILE A 112 27.80 9.57 7.15
N ARG A 113 26.59 9.58 7.71
CA ARG A 113 26.08 8.42 8.47
C ARG A 113 24.57 8.29 8.36
N TYR A 114 24.09 7.07 8.59
CA TYR A 114 22.67 6.83 8.83
C TYR A 114 22.33 7.13 10.29
N CYS A 115 21.20 7.80 10.48
CA CYS A 115 20.67 8.19 11.77
C CYS A 115 19.34 7.48 12.03
N GLY A 116 19.16 6.93 13.24
CA GLY A 116 17.93 6.22 13.62
C GLY A 116 18.01 5.44 14.93
N THR A 117 16.89 4.81 15.32
CA THR A 117 16.72 4.08 16.59
C THR A 117 17.68 2.89 16.72
N GLY A 118 18.67 2.96 17.62
CA GLY A 118 19.69 1.93 17.79
C GLY A 118 21.01 2.18 17.03
N GLY A 119 21.07 3.25 16.23
CA GLY A 119 22.33 3.83 15.75
C GLY A 119 22.80 4.99 16.64
N PRO A 120 23.87 5.71 16.27
CA PRO A 120 24.20 6.99 16.88
C PRO A 120 22.96 7.90 16.78
N SER A 121 22.59 8.57 17.88
CA SER A 121 21.59 9.63 17.83
C SER A 121 21.97 10.64 16.74
N CYS A 122 20.97 11.22 16.07
CA CYS A 122 21.11 12.12 14.92
C CYS A 122 21.87 13.43 15.21
N GLY A 123 22.75 13.51 16.21
CA GLY A 123 23.18 14.75 16.83
C GLY A 123 22.19 15.20 17.90
N THR A 124 22.56 16.21 18.69
CA THR A 124 21.73 16.75 19.77
C THR A 124 20.58 17.64 19.28
N ASN A 125 20.58 18.01 18.00
CA ASN A 125 19.66 19.00 17.44
C ASN A 125 18.38 18.38 16.87
N TYR A 126 18.30 17.06 16.72
CA TYR A 126 17.14 16.38 16.14
C TYR A 126 16.48 15.46 17.17
N ALA A 127 15.17 15.27 17.04
CA ALA A 127 14.47 14.31 17.87
C ALA A 127 14.99 12.89 17.64
N SER A 128 15.05 12.07 18.70
CA SER A 128 15.53 10.69 18.66
C SER A 128 14.70 9.76 17.76
N THR A 129 13.52 10.20 17.36
CA THR A 129 12.60 9.51 16.44
C THR A 129 12.90 9.77 14.97
N VAL A 130 13.71 10.79 14.65
CA VAL A 130 14.02 11.15 13.27
C VAL A 130 14.96 10.12 12.65
N LYS A 131 14.72 9.80 11.38
CA LYS A 131 15.56 8.88 10.60
C LYS A 131 15.96 9.56 9.30
N GLY A 132 17.20 9.33 8.86
CA GLY A 132 17.74 9.95 7.65
C GLY A 132 19.21 9.67 7.44
N VAL A 133 19.76 10.23 6.36
CA VAL A 133 21.18 10.33 6.10
C VAL A 133 21.65 11.69 6.59
N GLN A 134 22.53 11.71 7.59
CA GLN A 134 23.13 12.93 8.12
C GLN A 134 24.48 13.15 7.45
N VAL A 135 24.71 14.37 6.97
CA VAL A 135 25.99 14.81 6.41
C VAL A 135 26.51 15.98 7.25
N PHE A 136 27.73 15.84 7.75
CA PHE A 136 28.47 16.90 8.45
C PHE A 136 29.43 17.58 7.47
N ALA A 137 29.35 18.90 7.37
CA ALA A 137 30.41 19.69 6.74
C ALA A 137 31.69 19.62 7.59
N PRO A 138 32.89 19.63 6.98
CA PRO A 138 34.14 19.82 7.72
C PRO A 138 34.11 21.12 8.52
N ARG A 139 34.92 21.20 9.57
CA ARG A 139 35.12 22.44 10.31
C ARG A 139 35.90 23.43 9.46
N ASN A 140 35.35 24.62 9.26
CA ASN A 140 36.06 25.72 8.60
C ASN A 140 36.58 26.69 9.65
N LYS A 141 37.88 27.01 9.58
CA LYS A 141 38.48 28.02 10.43
C LYS A 141 38.20 29.42 9.86
N ILE A 142 37.89 30.33 10.77
CA ILE A 142 37.67 31.75 10.49
C ILE A 142 38.72 32.51 11.27
N ASP A 143 39.59 33.24 10.59
CA ASP A 143 40.51 34.15 11.26
C ASP A 143 39.79 35.46 11.55
N TYR A 144 39.77 35.87 12.81
CA TYR A 144 39.13 37.11 13.23
C TYR A 144 40.10 38.27 13.02
N GLY A 145 39.62 39.36 12.43
CA GLY A 145 40.45 40.54 12.22
C GLY A 145 40.65 41.31 13.54
N PHE A 146 39.55 41.66 14.20
CA PHE A 146 39.58 42.55 15.35
C PHE A 146 39.52 41.81 16.68
N ALA A 147 38.81 40.69 16.78
CA ALA A 147 38.82 39.86 17.98
C ALA A 147 40.24 39.36 18.29
N ASN A 148 41.10 39.25 17.27
CA ASN A 148 42.52 38.94 17.44
C ASN A 148 43.25 40.01 18.26
N LEU A 149 42.87 41.29 18.15
CA LEU A 149 43.40 42.37 18.99
C LEU A 149 42.99 42.22 20.46
N LEU A 150 41.92 41.47 20.73
CA LEU A 150 41.44 41.13 22.07
C LEU A 150 41.92 39.74 22.54
N GLY A 151 42.83 39.11 21.79
CA GLY A 151 43.40 37.80 22.12
C GLY A 151 42.63 36.58 21.60
N VAL A 152 41.61 36.79 20.75
CA VAL A 152 40.84 35.71 20.12
C VAL A 152 41.16 35.68 18.62
N SER A 153 42.15 34.88 18.23
CA SER A 153 42.67 34.92 16.85
C SER A 153 41.79 34.23 15.81
N SER A 154 40.98 33.24 16.21
CA SER A 154 40.15 32.49 15.28
C SER A 154 39.00 31.73 15.94
N GLY A 155 38.05 31.29 15.12
CA GLY A 155 36.96 30.38 15.50
C GLY A 155 36.80 29.25 14.49
N HIS A 156 36.00 28.25 14.82
CA HIS A 156 35.60 27.19 13.89
C HIS A 156 34.09 27.16 13.78
N VAL A 157 33.59 27.03 12.56
CA VAL A 157 32.18 26.79 12.29
C VAL A 157 32.00 25.42 11.66
N GLN A 158 30.88 24.80 11.97
CA GLN A 158 30.47 23.52 11.43
C GLN A 158 28.96 23.56 11.24
N ALA A 159 28.50 22.81 10.25
CA ALA A 159 27.09 22.60 9.99
C ALA A 159 26.86 21.13 9.67
N ASP A 160 25.61 20.72 9.78
CA ASP A 160 25.15 19.40 9.42
C ASP A 160 23.76 19.50 8.80
N ALA A 161 23.42 18.53 7.97
CA ALA A 161 22.13 18.44 7.31
C ALA A 161 21.63 17.01 7.35
N LEU A 162 20.35 16.84 7.61
CA LEU A 162 19.69 15.55 7.63
C LEU A 162 18.71 15.48 6.46
N VAL A 163 18.74 14.39 5.72
CA VAL A 163 17.84 14.17 4.59
C VAL A 163 17.21 12.79 4.67
N ASN A 164 16.02 12.64 4.12
CA ASN A 164 15.45 11.32 3.90
C ASN A 164 14.66 11.28 2.57
N VAL A 165 14.34 10.06 2.15
CA VAL A 165 13.59 9.77 0.93
C VAL A 165 12.22 9.25 1.31
N PHE A 166 11.20 9.76 0.62
CA PHE A 166 9.79 9.47 0.87
C PHE A 166 9.07 9.13 -0.44
N THR A 167 7.88 8.56 -0.30
CA THR A 167 6.89 8.49 -1.38
C THR A 167 5.83 9.57 -1.16
N ALA A 168 5.49 10.28 -2.23
CA ALA A 168 4.44 11.30 -2.25
C ALA A 168 3.06 10.66 -2.02
N GLY A 169 2.38 10.95 -0.92
CA GLY A 169 1.05 10.40 -0.66
C GLY A 169 0.73 10.24 0.81
N LYS A 170 -0.47 9.71 1.08
CA LYS A 170 -0.98 9.57 2.45
C LYS A 170 -0.92 8.15 3.00
N ARG A 171 -1.05 7.13 2.15
CA ARG A 171 -1.31 5.77 2.60
C ARG A 171 -1.04 4.70 1.56
N VAL A 172 -0.76 3.50 2.08
CA VAL A 172 -0.80 2.23 1.37
C VAL A 172 -2.12 1.54 1.76
N MET A 173 -2.89 1.09 0.78
CA MET A 173 -4.09 0.29 1.05
C MET A 173 -3.72 -1.17 1.32
N PRO A 174 -4.41 -1.86 2.25
CA PRO A 174 -4.23 -3.29 2.52
C PRO A 174 -4.92 -4.15 1.44
N MET A 175 -4.79 -3.78 0.18
CA MET A 175 -5.22 -4.56 -0.97
C MET A 175 -4.01 -4.78 -1.87
N TYR A 176 -4.01 -5.80 -2.71
CA TYR A 176 -2.94 -6.00 -3.68
C TYR A 176 -3.45 -6.04 -5.11
N ALA A 177 -2.58 -5.65 -6.04
CA ALA A 177 -2.69 -5.98 -7.45
C ALA A 177 -1.66 -7.08 -7.78
N VAL A 178 -1.83 -7.73 -8.93
CA VAL A 178 -0.85 -8.68 -9.47
C VAL A 178 -0.18 -8.08 -10.69
N GLN A 179 1.11 -8.34 -10.85
CA GLN A 179 1.89 -7.93 -12.02
C GLN A 179 1.17 -8.30 -13.32
N GLY A 180 0.97 -7.32 -14.21
CA GLY A 180 0.23 -7.46 -15.46
C GLY A 180 -1.25 -7.15 -15.36
N CYS A 181 -1.80 -7.03 -14.14
CA CYS A 181 -3.16 -6.58 -13.84
C CYS A 181 -3.17 -5.29 -12.98
N ASP A 182 -2.05 -4.58 -12.98
CA ASP A 182 -1.71 -3.49 -12.06
C ASP A 182 -1.80 -2.11 -12.73
N TYR A 183 -2.46 -2.03 -13.89
CA TYR A 183 -2.71 -0.81 -14.66
C TYR A 183 -4.16 -0.78 -15.19
N GLY A 184 -4.66 0.40 -15.54
CA GLY A 184 -6.00 0.53 -16.12
C GLY A 184 -7.12 0.58 -15.09
N LEU A 185 -8.36 0.50 -15.60
CA LEU A 185 -9.55 0.41 -14.77
C LEU A 185 -9.67 -1.01 -14.20
N GLN A 186 -9.90 -1.07 -12.89
CA GLN A 186 -10.06 -2.28 -12.13
C GLN A 186 -11.36 -2.21 -11.35
N THR A 187 -12.06 -3.33 -11.29
CA THR A 187 -13.35 -3.42 -10.61
C THR A 187 -13.31 -4.58 -9.64
N LEU A 188 -13.40 -4.26 -8.35
CA LEU A 188 -13.69 -5.22 -7.30
C LEU A 188 -15.20 -5.21 -7.08
N ALA A 189 -15.92 -6.13 -7.68
CA ALA A 189 -17.34 -6.34 -7.43
C ALA A 189 -17.51 -7.56 -6.52
N ASP A 190 -18.49 -7.53 -5.63
CA ASP A 190 -19.07 -8.76 -5.12
C ASP A 190 -19.56 -9.53 -6.36
N PRO A 191 -18.93 -10.66 -6.75
CA PRO A 191 -19.47 -11.49 -7.79
C PRO A 191 -20.82 -11.93 -7.27
N ALA A 192 -21.87 -11.24 -7.72
CA ALA A 192 -23.22 -11.59 -7.35
C ALA A 192 -23.33 -13.07 -7.69
N ASN A 193 -23.68 -13.90 -6.71
CA ASN A 193 -23.91 -15.33 -6.88
C ASN A 193 -25.08 -15.64 -7.85
N ASN A 194 -25.43 -14.72 -8.76
CA ASN A 194 -26.59 -14.71 -9.66
C ASN A 194 -26.46 -13.85 -10.94
N VAL A 195 -25.27 -13.51 -11.47
CA VAL A 195 -25.21 -12.89 -12.84
C VAL A 195 -24.28 -13.65 -13.80
N SER A 196 -24.93 -14.07 -14.89
CA SER A 196 -24.52 -14.88 -16.05
C SER A 196 -23.70 -16.12 -15.72
N THR A 197 -24.43 -17.23 -15.57
CA THR A 197 -23.98 -18.62 -15.78
C THR A 197 -22.47 -18.75 -15.94
N PRO A 198 -21.74 -19.22 -14.92
CA PRO A 198 -20.47 -19.87 -15.15
C PRO A 198 -20.65 -20.77 -16.38
N VAL A 199 -19.68 -20.80 -17.31
CA VAL A 199 -19.54 -21.96 -18.19
C VAL A 199 -19.73 -23.15 -17.27
N VAL A 200 -20.89 -23.81 -17.38
CA VAL A 200 -21.38 -24.71 -16.35
C VAL A 200 -20.24 -25.68 -16.13
N PRO A 201 -19.54 -25.62 -14.98
CA PRO A 201 -18.37 -26.44 -14.83
C PRO A 201 -18.89 -27.85 -14.99
N THR A 202 -18.40 -28.57 -15.98
CA THR A 202 -18.59 -30.01 -16.00
C THR A 202 -17.84 -30.48 -14.78
N LEU A 203 -18.55 -30.68 -13.66
CA LEU A 203 -18.08 -31.44 -12.51
C LEU A 203 -17.91 -32.88 -13.00
N ALA A 204 -16.93 -33.09 -13.87
CA ALA A 204 -16.67 -34.30 -14.61
C ALA A 204 -15.20 -34.66 -14.42
N TYR A 205 -14.93 -35.96 -14.33
CA TYR A 205 -13.59 -36.47 -14.22
C TYR A 205 -12.83 -36.42 -15.57
N ASN A 206 -11.53 -36.12 -15.51
CA ASN A 206 -10.64 -35.75 -16.62
C ASN A 206 -10.43 -36.77 -17.76
N ALA A 207 -10.83 -38.02 -17.61
CA ALA A 207 -10.47 -39.07 -18.57
C ALA A 207 -11.66 -39.87 -19.10
N ASP A 208 -12.86 -39.64 -18.57
CA ASP A 208 -14.06 -40.33 -19.01
C ASP A 208 -14.90 -39.42 -19.91
N THR A 209 -15.46 -39.98 -20.99
CA THR A 209 -16.57 -39.41 -21.76
C THR A 209 -17.85 -39.39 -20.91
N ASN A 210 -17.78 -38.76 -19.73
CA ASN A 210 -18.79 -38.86 -18.71
C ASN A 210 -19.82 -37.74 -18.86
N ASN A 211 -21.07 -38.15 -19.08
CA ASN A 211 -22.24 -37.32 -19.33
C ASN A 211 -22.78 -36.63 -18.05
N THR A 212 -21.94 -36.39 -17.04
CA THR A 212 -22.29 -35.69 -15.78
C THR A 212 -22.32 -34.17 -16.03
N ASN A 213 -23.11 -33.75 -17.02
CA ASN A 213 -23.29 -32.33 -17.30
C ASN A 213 -24.20 -31.76 -16.21
N LEU A 214 -23.68 -30.89 -15.35
CA LEU A 214 -24.55 -30.07 -14.52
C LEU A 214 -25.51 -29.30 -15.44
N ALA A 215 -26.77 -29.20 -15.05
CA ALA A 215 -27.70 -28.33 -15.76
C ALA A 215 -27.28 -26.86 -15.52
N ALA A 216 -27.59 -25.97 -16.46
CA ALA A 216 -27.24 -24.54 -16.38
C ALA A 216 -27.85 -23.79 -15.18
N ALA A 217 -28.73 -24.44 -14.41
CA ALA A 217 -29.34 -23.95 -13.18
C ALA A 217 -28.92 -24.75 -11.92
N SER A 218 -27.82 -25.50 -12.00
CA SER A 218 -27.27 -26.22 -10.85
C SER A 218 -26.58 -25.27 -9.88
N GLY A 219 -26.78 -25.47 -8.57
CA GLY A 219 -26.06 -24.74 -7.53
C GLY A 219 -26.89 -23.76 -6.70
N VAL A 220 -28.13 -24.11 -6.41
CA VAL A 220 -29.03 -23.26 -5.62
C VAL A 220 -28.73 -23.47 -4.14
N ILE A 221 -28.22 -22.44 -3.47
CA ILE A 221 -28.15 -22.39 -2.01
C ILE A 221 -29.57 -22.14 -1.49
N LYS A 222 -30.02 -22.93 -0.52
CA LYS A 222 -31.26 -22.70 0.20
C LYS A 222 -30.97 -22.57 1.69
N ASP A 223 -31.63 -21.63 2.34
CA ASP A 223 -31.60 -21.51 3.79
C ASP A 223 -32.38 -22.66 4.47
N ALA A 224 -32.44 -22.63 5.80
CA ALA A 224 -33.17 -23.62 6.60
C ALA A 224 -34.68 -23.66 6.31
N SER A 225 -35.26 -22.62 5.69
CA SER A 225 -36.67 -22.55 5.29
C SER A 225 -36.91 -23.06 3.87
N GLY A 226 -35.85 -23.41 3.12
CA GLY A 226 -35.93 -23.80 1.72
C GLY A 226 -35.94 -22.61 0.74
N THR A 227 -35.77 -21.39 1.24
CA THR A 227 -35.73 -20.17 0.42
C THR A 227 -34.37 -20.05 -0.25
N VAL A 228 -34.36 -19.69 -1.53
CA VAL A 228 -33.11 -19.47 -2.27
C VAL A 228 -32.34 -18.33 -1.62
N SER A 229 -31.12 -18.62 -1.17
CA SER A 229 -30.21 -17.63 -0.61
C SER A 229 -29.08 -17.35 -1.59
N ALA A 230 -28.66 -16.10 -1.65
CA ALA A 230 -27.48 -15.72 -2.42
C ALA A 230 -26.18 -16.06 -1.67
N ASN A 231 -26.19 -16.30 -0.36
CA ASN A 231 -25.00 -16.61 0.43
C ASN A 231 -25.31 -17.56 1.60
N VAL A 232 -24.26 -18.09 2.21
CA VAL A 232 -24.34 -18.86 3.46
C VAL A 232 -23.85 -17.95 4.59
N PRO A 233 -24.71 -17.42 5.47
CA PRO A 233 -24.27 -16.57 6.57
C PRO A 233 -23.29 -17.30 7.49
N LEU A 234 -22.36 -16.56 8.08
CA LEU A 234 -21.40 -17.12 9.03
C LEU A 234 -22.13 -17.75 10.22
N ASN A 235 -21.71 -18.94 10.64
CA ASN A 235 -22.31 -19.74 11.72
C ASN A 235 -23.76 -20.17 11.46
N SER A 236 -24.23 -20.10 10.22
CA SER A 236 -25.56 -20.62 9.88
C SER A 236 -25.62 -22.15 9.94
N THR A 237 -26.80 -22.66 10.27
CA THR A 237 -27.08 -24.10 10.31
C THR A 237 -28.16 -24.46 9.29
N ASN A 238 -28.17 -25.72 8.84
CA ASN A 238 -29.20 -26.28 7.94
C ASN A 238 -29.31 -25.61 6.56
N TYR A 239 -28.30 -24.84 6.15
CA TYR A 239 -28.21 -24.42 4.75
C TYR A 239 -27.96 -25.64 3.89
N THR A 240 -28.64 -25.69 2.76
CA THR A 240 -28.52 -26.78 1.80
C THR A 240 -28.08 -26.24 0.46
N PHE A 241 -27.40 -27.08 -0.30
CA PHE A 241 -26.94 -26.79 -1.64
C PHE A 241 -27.53 -27.81 -2.59
N THR A 242 -28.32 -27.36 -3.56
CA THR A 242 -28.96 -28.23 -4.54
C THR A 242 -28.22 -28.21 -5.87
N PHE A 243 -27.69 -29.35 -6.28
CA PHE A 243 -27.12 -29.60 -7.60
C PHE A 243 -28.18 -30.21 -8.51
N THR A 244 -28.19 -29.85 -9.78
CA THR A 244 -28.96 -30.53 -10.82
C THR A 244 -27.99 -31.00 -11.89
N ALA A 245 -27.94 -32.29 -12.20
CA ALA A 245 -27.12 -32.80 -13.29
C ALA A 245 -27.91 -33.72 -14.20
N GLY A 246 -27.50 -33.79 -15.46
CA GLY A 246 -28.03 -34.73 -16.43
C GLY A 246 -27.91 -36.17 -15.95
N LYS A 247 -26.80 -36.54 -15.29
CA LYS A 247 -26.52 -37.87 -14.71
C LYS A 247 -25.54 -37.75 -13.53
N PHE A 248 -25.70 -38.54 -12.45
CA PHE A 248 -24.74 -38.67 -11.33
C PHE A 248 -24.08 -40.07 -11.26
N ALA A 249 -24.03 -40.81 -12.39
CA ALA A 249 -23.72 -42.25 -12.42
C ALA A 249 -22.46 -42.68 -11.65
N LYS A 250 -21.40 -41.86 -11.65
CA LYS A 250 -20.10 -42.19 -11.06
C LYS A 250 -19.74 -41.39 -9.81
N THR A 251 -20.51 -40.35 -9.48
CA THR A 251 -20.20 -39.46 -8.37
C THR A 251 -20.56 -40.10 -7.03
N ARG A 252 -19.57 -40.24 -6.15
CA ARG A 252 -19.71 -40.87 -4.83
C ARG A 252 -19.69 -39.87 -3.69
N TYR A 253 -18.89 -38.80 -3.81
CA TYR A 253 -18.74 -37.80 -2.75
C TYR A 253 -18.77 -36.39 -3.30
N ILE A 254 -19.18 -35.48 -2.43
CA ILE A 254 -19.13 -34.03 -2.65
C ILE A 254 -18.23 -33.46 -1.53
N GLY A 255 -17.22 -32.71 -1.93
CA GLY A 255 -16.23 -32.13 -1.03
C GLY A 255 -16.27 -30.62 -1.11
N PHE A 256 -15.98 -29.97 0.02
CA PHE A 256 -15.83 -28.51 0.12
C PHE A 256 -14.35 -28.20 0.36
N PHE A 257 -13.77 -27.42 -0.53
CA PHE A 257 -12.34 -27.12 -0.58
C PHE A 257 -12.08 -25.64 -0.33
N ARG A 258 -10.95 -25.29 0.25
CA ARG A 258 -10.46 -23.90 0.25
C ARG A 258 -9.44 -23.81 -0.87
N GLY A 259 -9.84 -23.17 -1.97
CA GLY A 259 -9.01 -23.04 -3.15
C GLY A 259 -8.57 -24.35 -3.82
N ASP A 260 -7.26 -24.50 -4.04
CA ASP A 260 -6.65 -25.60 -4.80
C ASP A 260 -6.17 -26.77 -3.93
N ASP A 261 -6.59 -26.83 -2.67
CA ASP A 261 -6.33 -27.95 -1.75
C ASP A 261 -6.48 -29.31 -2.46
N SER A 262 -5.46 -30.17 -2.33
CA SER A 262 -5.45 -31.50 -2.94
C SER A 262 -6.49 -32.44 -2.31
N ASP A 263 -6.82 -32.18 -1.05
CA ASP A 263 -7.82 -32.91 -0.27
C ASP A 263 -8.77 -31.92 0.42
N PRO A 264 -10.08 -32.21 0.50
CA PRO A 264 -11.00 -31.30 1.15
C PRO A 264 -10.72 -31.33 2.65
N LEU A 265 -10.63 -30.14 3.26
CA LEU A 265 -10.53 -29.97 4.72
C LEU A 265 -11.57 -30.80 5.48
N LYS A 266 -12.75 -31.02 4.87
CA LYS A 266 -13.73 -32.02 5.31
C LYS A 266 -14.43 -32.66 4.11
N VAL A 267 -14.26 -33.96 3.95
CA VAL A 267 -15.16 -34.78 3.13
C VAL A 267 -16.44 -34.94 3.94
N GLN A 268 -17.55 -34.30 3.56
CA GLN A 268 -18.81 -34.98 3.86
C GLN A 268 -18.83 -36.19 2.95
N LYS A 269 -18.61 -37.37 3.54
CA LYS A 269 -18.94 -38.63 2.90
C LYS A 269 -20.46 -38.75 2.90
N THR A 270 -21.13 -37.85 2.20
CA THR A 270 -22.50 -38.05 1.83
C THR A 270 -22.44 -39.22 0.87
N LYS A 271 -22.66 -40.44 1.38
CA LYS A 271 -23.11 -41.55 0.54
C LYS A 271 -24.43 -41.07 -0.06
N VAL A 272 -24.39 -40.50 -1.25
CA VAL A 272 -25.60 -40.23 -2.03
C VAL A 272 -25.77 -41.48 -2.92
N PHE A 273 -26.94 -42.10 -3.09
CA PHE A 273 -28.26 -41.53 -3.38
C PHE A 273 -29.38 -42.49 -3.00
N TRP A 274 -30.48 -41.96 -2.44
CA TRP A 274 -31.81 -42.46 -2.75
C TRP A 274 -32.70 -41.27 -3.13
N LEU A 275 -33.44 -41.45 -4.22
CA LEU A 275 -34.56 -40.60 -4.64
C LEU A 275 -35.56 -40.53 -3.49
N ASP A 276 -35.93 -39.33 -3.04
CA ASP A 276 -37.14 -39.19 -2.24
C ASP A 276 -38.19 -38.40 -3.00
N GLY A 277 -39.19 -39.14 -3.47
CA GLY A 277 -40.48 -38.64 -3.92
C GLY A 277 -41.62 -39.31 -3.19
N ASP A 278 -41.38 -40.05 -2.10
CA ASP A 278 -42.42 -40.81 -1.39
C ASP A 278 -42.30 -40.63 0.13
N ALA A 279 -43.04 -39.65 0.65
CA ALA A 279 -43.11 -39.30 2.08
C ALA A 279 -43.72 -40.41 2.98
N THR A 280 -43.94 -41.63 2.49
CA THR A 280 -44.60 -42.72 3.24
C THR A 280 -43.69 -43.89 3.64
N LYS A 281 -42.39 -43.89 3.33
CA LYS A 281 -41.51 -45.03 3.67
C LYS A 281 -40.52 -44.74 4.79
N THR A 282 -40.64 -45.50 5.88
CA THR A 282 -39.74 -45.52 7.03
C THR A 282 -38.34 -46.08 6.69
N PRO A 283 -37.30 -45.71 7.45
CA PRO A 283 -35.91 -46.01 7.11
C PRO A 283 -35.61 -47.50 7.29
N LEU A 284 -35.37 -48.20 6.18
CA LEU A 284 -34.85 -49.57 6.16
C LEU A 284 -33.41 -49.59 5.65
N ASN A 285 -32.67 -50.54 6.22
CA ASN A 285 -31.29 -50.96 6.00
C ASN A 285 -30.64 -50.68 4.63
N PRO A 286 -29.30 -50.59 4.58
CA PRO A 286 -28.53 -50.41 3.35
C PRO A 286 -28.83 -51.54 2.35
N VAL A 287 -29.40 -51.16 1.21
CA VAL A 287 -29.58 -52.04 0.05
C VAL A 287 -28.20 -52.28 -0.61
N PRO A 288 -27.91 -53.51 -1.09
CA PRO A 288 -26.67 -53.84 -1.81
C PRO A 288 -26.47 -53.01 -3.10
N PRO A 289 -25.24 -52.89 -3.63
CA PRO A 289 -24.88 -51.97 -4.72
C PRO A 289 -25.50 -52.25 -6.11
N ASP A 290 -26.44 -53.19 -6.24
CA ASP A 290 -26.75 -53.83 -7.53
C ASP A 290 -28.22 -53.71 -7.99
N THR A 291 -29.02 -52.83 -7.39
CA THR A 291 -30.41 -52.63 -7.82
C THR A 291 -30.73 -51.16 -8.12
N GLY A 292 -30.57 -50.81 -9.40
CA GLY A 292 -31.42 -49.81 -10.05
C GLY A 292 -30.88 -48.37 -10.08
N TYR A 293 -29.69 -48.16 -10.65
CA TYR A 293 -29.44 -46.91 -11.35
C TYR A 293 -30.32 -46.89 -12.61
N ASP A 294 -31.23 -45.93 -12.74
CA ASP A 294 -32.01 -45.71 -13.98
C ASP A 294 -31.19 -44.84 -14.95
N PRO A 295 -30.60 -45.40 -16.02
CA PRO A 295 -29.79 -44.65 -16.98
C PRO A 295 -30.60 -43.67 -17.83
N GLY A 296 -31.94 -43.67 -17.74
CA GLY A 296 -32.85 -42.87 -18.55
C GLY A 296 -33.26 -41.52 -17.95
N ASN A 297 -33.12 -41.31 -16.64
CA ASN A 297 -33.66 -40.09 -16.01
C ASN A 297 -32.68 -38.92 -16.13
N GLN A 298 -32.95 -38.00 -17.08
CA GLN A 298 -32.21 -36.75 -17.23
C GLN A 298 -32.70 -35.73 -16.18
N ASN A 299 -31.77 -34.99 -15.56
CA ASN A 299 -32.01 -33.96 -14.52
C ASN A 299 -32.26 -34.50 -13.11
N GLN A 300 -31.34 -35.30 -12.61
CA GLN A 300 -31.33 -35.68 -11.20
C GLN A 300 -30.93 -34.47 -10.34
N THR A 301 -31.64 -34.24 -9.23
CA THR A 301 -31.32 -33.19 -8.25
C THR A 301 -30.77 -33.78 -6.97
N VAL A 302 -29.73 -33.18 -6.42
CA VAL A 302 -29.02 -33.63 -5.23
C VAL A 302 -28.97 -32.48 -4.25
N THR A 303 -29.47 -32.67 -3.04
CA THR A 303 -29.40 -31.64 -2.00
C THR A 303 -28.44 -32.08 -0.91
N VAL A 304 -27.42 -31.27 -0.64
CA VAL A 304 -26.40 -31.54 0.38
C VAL A 304 -26.46 -30.46 1.45
N THR A 305 -26.50 -30.85 2.72
CA THR A 305 -26.39 -29.90 3.83
C THR A 305 -24.96 -29.38 3.92
N ILE A 306 -24.81 -28.06 3.97
CA ILE A 306 -23.51 -27.40 4.11
C ILE A 306 -22.98 -27.72 5.52
N PRO A 307 -21.77 -28.30 5.64
CA PRO A 307 -21.22 -28.68 6.93
C PRO A 307 -21.06 -27.47 7.86
N ALA A 308 -21.36 -27.63 9.15
CA ALA A 308 -21.21 -26.54 10.13
C ALA A 308 -19.80 -25.93 10.12
N ALA A 309 -18.76 -26.73 9.92
CA ALA A 309 -17.39 -26.24 9.84
C ALA A 309 -17.11 -25.38 8.60
N VAL A 310 -17.79 -25.67 7.48
CA VAL A 310 -17.77 -24.83 6.28
C VAL A 310 -18.47 -23.51 6.61
N ALA A 311 -19.69 -23.57 7.18
CA ALA A 311 -20.48 -22.41 7.57
C ALA A 311 -19.83 -21.53 8.68
N GLN A 312 -18.93 -22.08 9.50
CA GLN A 312 -18.20 -21.38 10.56
C GLN A 312 -16.92 -20.69 10.07
N THR A 313 -16.49 -20.94 8.83
CA THR A 313 -15.25 -20.38 8.29
C THR A 313 -15.59 -19.41 7.15
N PRO A 314 -15.39 -18.09 7.34
CA PRO A 314 -15.66 -17.11 6.30
C PRO A 314 -14.64 -17.29 5.17
N ALA A 315 -15.09 -17.78 4.02
CA ALA A 315 -14.26 -18.03 2.85
C ALA A 315 -15.13 -18.30 1.62
N ILE A 316 -14.51 -18.26 0.45
CA ILE A 316 -15.04 -18.93 -0.73
C ILE A 316 -14.61 -20.39 -0.67
N TRP A 317 -15.61 -21.26 -0.68
CA TRP A 317 -15.45 -22.70 -0.68
C TRP A 317 -15.72 -23.22 -2.08
N TRP A 318 -14.85 -24.08 -2.58
CA TRP A 318 -14.98 -24.68 -3.89
C TRP A 318 -15.56 -26.07 -3.74
N ILE A 319 -16.73 -26.30 -4.32
CA ILE A 319 -17.37 -27.60 -4.30
C ILE A 319 -16.83 -28.44 -5.45
N ARG A 320 -16.31 -29.62 -5.10
CA ARG A 320 -15.81 -30.61 -6.07
C ARG A 320 -16.50 -31.95 -5.85
N VAL A 321 -16.52 -32.77 -6.89
CA VAL A 321 -17.09 -34.12 -6.85
C VAL A 321 -15.98 -35.16 -6.93
N PHE A 322 -16.20 -36.32 -6.33
CA PHE A 322 -15.30 -37.48 -6.40
C PHE A 322 -15.98 -38.65 -7.08
N ASP A 323 -15.32 -39.22 -8.09
CA ASP A 323 -15.77 -40.41 -8.83
C ASP A 323 -15.00 -41.68 -8.36
N ASP A 324 -15.61 -42.86 -8.51
CA ASP A 324 -15.24 -44.19 -7.96
C ASP A 324 -13.73 -44.61 -8.01
N PRO A 325 -13.23 -45.44 -7.07
CA PRO A 325 -11.81 -45.68 -6.83
C PRO A 325 -11.14 -46.71 -7.76
N ASP A 326 -11.87 -47.45 -8.59
CA ASP A 326 -11.29 -48.51 -9.44
C ASP A 326 -10.44 -47.96 -10.62
N ALA A 327 -10.48 -46.65 -10.85
CA ALA A 327 -9.59 -45.95 -11.79
C ALA A 327 -9.04 -44.66 -11.17
N THR A 328 -8.16 -44.79 -10.19
CA THR A 328 -7.30 -43.71 -9.62
C THR A 328 -7.96 -42.59 -8.83
N GLY A 329 -9.24 -42.68 -8.44
CA GLY A 329 -9.88 -41.93 -7.35
C GLY A 329 -9.40 -40.48 -7.16
N LYS A 330 -9.85 -39.55 -8.00
CA LYS A 330 -9.48 -38.12 -7.88
C LYS A 330 -10.73 -37.24 -7.90
N TRP A 331 -10.67 -36.17 -7.12
CA TRP A 331 -11.61 -35.06 -7.19
C TRP A 331 -11.58 -34.40 -8.58
N SER A 332 -12.72 -33.83 -9.02
CA SER A 332 -12.79 -32.96 -10.21
C SER A 332 -11.72 -31.86 -10.17
N LYS A 333 -11.28 -31.28 -11.29
CA LYS A 333 -10.22 -30.24 -11.22
C LYS A 333 -10.70 -29.03 -10.42
N ALA A 334 -9.75 -28.30 -9.80
CA ALA A 334 -10.07 -27.01 -9.17
C ALA A 334 -10.70 -26.02 -10.17
N SER A 335 -10.27 -26.05 -11.44
CA SER A 335 -10.85 -25.26 -12.53
C SER A 335 -12.29 -25.61 -12.88
N GLU A 336 -12.79 -26.76 -12.41
CA GLU A 336 -14.15 -27.25 -12.64
C GLU A 336 -15.01 -27.18 -11.37
N ALA A 337 -14.48 -26.61 -10.29
CA ALA A 337 -15.18 -26.53 -9.03
C ALA A 337 -16.26 -25.45 -9.03
N LEU A 338 -17.33 -25.67 -8.27
CA LEU A 338 -18.42 -24.72 -8.11
C LEU A 338 -18.18 -23.88 -6.85
N PRO A 339 -17.89 -22.58 -6.96
CA PRO A 339 -17.67 -21.74 -5.79
C PRO A 339 -18.97 -21.53 -5.03
N ILE A 340 -18.90 -21.58 -3.70
CA ILE A 340 -19.93 -21.10 -2.78
C ILE A 340 -19.29 -20.15 -1.79
N ARG A 341 -20.09 -19.19 -1.31
CA ARG A 341 -19.62 -18.20 -0.36
C ARG A 341 -20.19 -18.46 1.02
N VAL A 342 -19.30 -18.52 2.01
CA VAL A 342 -19.65 -18.49 3.43
C VAL A 342 -19.19 -17.19 4.04
N GLY A 343 -20.08 -16.51 4.75
CA GLY A 343 -19.82 -15.27 5.46
C GLY A 343 -20.09 -14.03 4.60
N ASP A 344 -19.36 -12.96 4.91
CA ASP A 344 -19.55 -11.66 4.30
C ASP A 344 -19.23 -11.67 2.81
N THR A 345 -19.82 -10.73 2.08
CA THR A 345 -19.55 -10.63 0.66
C THR A 345 -18.13 -10.18 0.44
N VAL A 346 -17.38 -10.90 -0.39
CA VAL A 346 -16.03 -10.56 -0.84
C VAL A 346 -16.12 -9.88 -2.19
N LEU A 347 -15.46 -8.74 -2.33
CA LEU A 347 -15.24 -8.02 -3.57
C LEU A 347 -14.07 -8.68 -4.33
N GLU A 348 -14.35 -9.14 -5.53
CA GLU A 348 -13.42 -9.80 -6.45
C GLU A 348 -13.50 -9.17 -7.84
N CYS A 349 -12.63 -9.59 -8.73
CA CYS A 349 -12.57 -9.01 -10.07
C CYS A 349 -13.81 -9.40 -10.88
N ALA A 350 -14.53 -8.40 -11.40
CA ALA A 350 -15.76 -8.64 -12.15
C ALA A 350 -15.56 -9.38 -13.49
N SER A 351 -14.31 -9.49 -13.96
CA SER A 351 -13.93 -9.94 -15.30
C SER A 351 -13.14 -11.25 -15.31
N GLY A 352 -13.57 -12.25 -14.54
CA GLY A 352 -12.98 -13.60 -14.53
C GLY A 352 -11.48 -13.63 -14.19
N PRO A 353 -10.86 -14.83 -14.14
CA PRO A 353 -9.45 -14.99 -13.79
C PRO A 353 -8.47 -14.37 -14.81
N SER A 354 -8.96 -13.78 -15.91
CA SER A 354 -8.15 -13.15 -16.95
C SER A 354 -8.14 -11.62 -16.95
N ALA A 355 -8.83 -10.95 -16.01
CA ALA A 355 -8.74 -9.50 -15.88
C ALA A 355 -8.97 -9.06 -14.43
N GLY A 356 -7.86 -8.70 -13.79
CA GLY A 356 -7.76 -8.27 -12.40
C GLY A 356 -7.55 -9.46 -11.48
N ASN A 357 -6.56 -9.40 -10.60
CA ASN A 357 -6.51 -10.27 -9.44
C ASN A 357 -6.29 -9.37 -8.22
N PHE A 358 -7.37 -9.12 -7.47
CA PHE A 358 -7.34 -8.32 -6.25
C PHE A 358 -7.58 -9.20 -5.04
N GLY A 359 -6.92 -8.84 -3.95
CA GLY A 359 -7.24 -9.39 -2.65
C GLY A 359 -6.78 -8.50 -1.52
N THR A 360 -6.81 -9.04 -0.31
CA THR A 360 -6.48 -8.31 0.91
C THR A 360 -5.08 -8.69 1.36
N LEU A 361 -4.33 -7.70 1.84
CA LEU A 361 -3.07 -7.91 2.54
C LEU A 361 -3.30 -7.82 4.04
N LYS A 362 -2.82 -8.83 4.76
CA LYS A 362 -2.89 -8.84 6.23
C LYS A 362 -1.74 -8.07 6.80
N PHE A 363 -2.00 -6.79 7.06
CA PHE A 363 -1.11 -5.93 7.81
C PHE A 363 -1.56 -5.91 9.27
N PRO A 364 -0.76 -6.42 10.20
CA PRO A 364 -1.13 -6.47 11.62
C PRO A 364 -1.21 -5.07 12.23
N ARG A 365 -1.98 -4.95 13.31
CA ARG A 365 -2.01 -3.76 14.16
C ARG A 365 -2.08 -4.15 15.63
N THR A 366 -1.57 -3.28 16.49
CA THR A 366 -1.56 -3.45 17.95
C THR A 366 -2.48 -2.48 18.67
N ASP A 367 -3.08 -1.53 17.94
CA ASP A 367 -3.96 -0.47 18.47
C ASP A 367 -5.46 -0.78 18.32
N VAL A 368 -5.81 -1.89 17.67
CA VAL A 368 -7.18 -2.38 17.48
C VAL A 368 -7.24 -3.89 17.66
N THR A 369 -8.45 -4.45 17.79
CA THR A 369 -8.65 -5.91 17.79
C THR A 369 -8.39 -6.50 16.41
N SER A 370 -8.02 -7.78 16.32
CA SER A 370 -7.67 -8.41 15.03
C SER A 370 -8.76 -8.39 13.97
N SER A 371 -10.04 -8.38 14.34
CA SER A 371 -11.16 -8.21 13.41
C SER A 371 -11.27 -6.80 12.80
N GLU A 372 -10.58 -5.82 13.36
CA GLU A 372 -10.58 -4.41 12.94
C GLU A 372 -9.24 -3.97 12.32
N GLU A 373 -8.24 -4.85 12.24
CA GLU A 373 -6.92 -4.55 11.66
C GLU A 373 -7.03 -4.07 10.21
N ILE A 374 -7.74 -4.82 9.35
CA ILE A 374 -7.93 -4.47 7.94
C ILE A 374 -8.74 -3.16 7.79
N PRO A 375 -9.93 -2.99 8.41
CA PRO A 375 -10.64 -1.71 8.42
C PRO A 375 -9.79 -0.53 8.87
N ALA A 376 -9.02 -0.67 9.95
CA ALA A 376 -8.16 0.39 10.47
C ALA A 376 -7.01 0.74 9.52
N ASN A 377 -6.42 -0.25 8.84
CA ASN A 377 -5.42 -0.01 7.81
C ASN A 377 -5.98 0.72 6.58
N ILE A 378 -7.23 0.42 6.17
CA ILE A 378 -7.91 1.17 5.10
C ILE A 378 -8.17 2.62 5.56
N ALA A 379 -8.70 2.79 6.77
CA ALA A 379 -9.11 4.09 7.32
C ALA A 379 -7.93 5.03 7.58
N ASN A 380 -6.85 4.52 8.21
CA ASN A 380 -5.76 5.33 8.75
C ASN A 380 -4.38 5.03 8.13
N GLY A 381 -4.27 4.05 7.23
CA GLY A 381 -2.98 3.57 6.72
C GLY A 381 -2.26 2.65 7.73
N LEU A 382 -1.04 2.24 7.39
CA LEU A 382 -0.24 1.29 8.19
C LEU A 382 0.16 1.90 9.55
N GLN A 383 0.15 1.09 10.61
CA GLN A 383 0.53 1.54 11.95
C GLN A 383 2.06 1.64 12.09
N PRO A 384 2.62 2.80 12.49
CA PRO A 384 4.05 2.89 12.81
C PRO A 384 4.44 1.90 13.91
N PRO A 385 5.64 1.29 13.85
CA PRO A 385 6.72 1.53 12.91
C PRO A 385 6.62 0.72 11.60
N MET A 386 5.50 0.04 11.34
CA MET A 386 5.34 -0.78 10.13
C MET A 386 5.29 0.10 8.89
N THR A 387 6.12 -0.25 7.92
CA THR A 387 6.18 0.38 6.59
C THR A 387 6.24 -0.72 5.56
N ALA A 388 5.63 -0.51 4.40
CA ALA A 388 5.66 -1.47 3.31
C ALA A 388 6.76 -1.08 2.31
N GLU A 389 7.55 -2.05 1.85
CA GLU A 389 8.62 -1.82 0.89
C GLU A 389 8.65 -2.90 -0.19
N VAL A 390 9.28 -2.60 -1.31
CA VAL A 390 9.58 -3.57 -2.37
C VAL A 390 10.64 -4.56 -1.90
N HIS A 391 10.36 -5.85 -2.09
CA HIS A 391 11.29 -6.95 -1.92
C HIS A 391 12.26 -6.99 -3.12
N GLN A 392 13.36 -6.24 -3.00
CA GLN A 392 14.34 -6.04 -4.10
C GLN A 392 14.87 -7.35 -4.70
N TRP A 393 15.11 -8.38 -3.88
CA TRP A 393 15.55 -9.68 -4.37
C TRP A 393 14.52 -10.33 -5.31
N ALA A 394 13.23 -10.27 -4.99
CA ALA A 394 12.17 -10.87 -5.83
C ALA A 394 12.01 -10.14 -7.17
N VAL A 395 12.33 -8.85 -7.23
CA VAL A 395 12.36 -8.03 -8.45
C VAL A 395 13.57 -8.42 -9.33
N GLN A 396 14.76 -8.49 -8.74
CA GLN A 396 16.00 -8.72 -9.47
C GLN A 396 16.17 -10.18 -9.91
N ASN A 397 15.61 -11.13 -9.16
CA ASN A 397 15.68 -12.54 -9.47
C ASN A 397 14.49 -12.98 -10.35
N SER A 398 14.73 -13.12 -11.65
CA SER A 398 13.73 -13.62 -12.60
C SER A 398 13.20 -15.01 -12.24
N THR A 399 13.95 -15.82 -11.50
CA THR A 399 13.53 -17.17 -11.05
C THR A 399 12.73 -17.17 -9.76
N SER A 400 12.61 -16.02 -9.07
CA SER A 400 11.78 -15.92 -7.86
C SER A 400 10.32 -16.27 -8.18
N THR A 401 9.74 -17.17 -7.40
CA THR A 401 8.33 -17.56 -7.49
C THR A 401 7.40 -16.47 -6.97
N GLY A 402 7.91 -15.41 -6.35
CA GLY A 402 7.11 -14.39 -5.65
C GLY A 402 6.74 -14.78 -4.23
N LEU A 403 6.96 -16.02 -3.81
CA LEU A 403 6.84 -16.43 -2.41
C LEU A 403 8.06 -15.96 -1.62
N CYS A 404 7.87 -15.72 -0.33
CA CYS A 404 8.95 -15.27 0.56
C CYS A 404 8.80 -15.85 1.95
N THR A 405 9.91 -15.91 2.68
CA THR A 405 10.00 -16.42 4.05
C THR A 405 10.77 -15.41 4.89
N ASP A 406 10.29 -15.10 6.09
CA ASP A 406 10.91 -14.09 6.95
C ASP A 406 12.42 -14.33 7.18
N GLY A 407 13.23 -13.30 7.01
CA GLY A 407 14.69 -13.33 7.18
C GLY A 407 15.48 -13.92 6.01
N LEU A 408 14.83 -14.52 5.00
CA LEU A 408 15.48 -15.05 3.81
C LEU A 408 15.54 -13.96 2.72
N ASP A 409 16.70 -13.79 2.08
CA ASP A 409 16.89 -12.88 0.93
C ASP A 409 16.46 -11.41 1.16
N GLY A 410 16.43 -10.98 2.42
CA GLY A 410 15.98 -9.64 2.82
C GLY A 410 14.46 -9.51 2.96
N ALA A 411 13.72 -10.62 2.94
CA ALA A 411 12.31 -10.65 3.25
C ALA A 411 12.07 -10.31 4.72
N VAL A 412 11.08 -9.45 4.95
CA VAL A 412 10.64 -8.98 6.27
C VAL A 412 9.14 -9.18 6.36
N VAL A 413 8.72 -10.01 7.30
CA VAL A 413 7.31 -10.25 7.61
C VAL A 413 6.94 -9.52 8.91
N SER A 414 5.80 -8.84 8.91
CA SER A 414 5.15 -8.36 10.13
C SER A 414 4.01 -9.31 10.50
N THR A 415 4.04 -9.81 11.73
CA THR A 415 2.96 -10.61 12.35
C THR A 415 2.46 -9.88 13.59
N THR A 416 2.54 -10.43 14.80
CA THR A 416 2.18 -9.69 16.01
C THR A 416 3.14 -8.53 16.33
N THR A 417 4.38 -8.60 15.80
CA THR A 417 5.39 -7.54 15.94
C THR A 417 5.47 -6.71 14.67
N LEU A 418 5.17 -5.41 14.78
CA LEU A 418 5.24 -4.45 13.68
C LEU A 418 6.69 -4.14 13.30
N ARG A 419 7.08 -4.40 12.05
CA ARG A 419 8.45 -4.19 11.55
C ARG A 419 8.47 -3.22 10.38
N ALA A 420 9.43 -2.30 10.41
CA ALA A 420 9.70 -1.41 9.28
C ALA A 420 10.27 -2.21 8.08
N GLY A 421 9.91 -1.82 6.86
CA GLY A 421 10.33 -2.48 5.63
C GLY A 421 9.68 -3.83 5.37
N THR A 422 8.46 -4.03 5.87
CA THR A 422 7.67 -5.23 5.58
C THR A 422 7.47 -5.32 4.07
N ASN A 423 8.02 -6.37 3.48
CA ASN A 423 8.00 -6.60 2.03
C ASN A 423 7.49 -8.00 1.66
N CYS A 424 7.14 -8.78 2.69
CA CYS A 424 6.64 -10.13 2.61
C CYS A 424 5.36 -10.23 3.46
N VAL A 425 4.22 -10.51 2.82
CA VAL A 425 2.89 -10.31 3.42
C VAL A 425 1.98 -11.51 3.21
N ASP A 426 1.18 -11.84 4.23
CA ASP A 426 0.09 -12.82 4.08
C ASP A 426 -1.08 -12.17 3.36
N THR A 427 -1.79 -12.97 2.57
CA THR A 427 -2.85 -12.50 1.68
C THR A 427 -4.12 -13.31 1.84
N ASP A 428 -5.27 -12.68 1.66
CA ASP A 428 -6.52 -13.36 1.37
C ASP A 428 -6.97 -13.03 -0.06
N THR A 429 -7.69 -13.97 -0.68
CA THR A 429 -8.32 -13.74 -1.97
C THR A 429 -9.55 -12.84 -1.81
N GLY A 430 -9.61 -11.77 -2.60
CA GLY A 430 -10.65 -10.74 -2.53
C GLY A 430 -10.59 -9.83 -1.29
N LEU A 431 -11.52 -8.87 -1.23
CA LEU A 431 -11.68 -7.91 -0.13
C LEU A 431 -13.06 -8.01 0.48
N SER A 432 -13.18 -8.34 1.78
CA SER A 432 -14.49 -8.32 2.44
C SER A 432 -15.18 -6.96 2.27
N ALA A 433 -16.39 -6.96 1.76
CA ALA A 433 -17.28 -5.83 1.62
C ALA A 433 -17.54 -5.17 2.96
N GLN A 434 -17.64 -5.95 4.04
CA GLN A 434 -17.77 -5.40 5.39
C GLN A 434 -16.51 -4.64 5.79
N PHE A 435 -15.32 -5.20 5.53
CA PHE A 435 -14.06 -4.50 5.80
C PHE A 435 -13.88 -3.25 4.94
N ALA A 436 -14.25 -3.32 3.66
CA ALA A 436 -14.27 -2.16 2.78
C ALA A 436 -15.24 -1.08 3.29
N THR A 437 -16.45 -1.47 3.70
CA THR A 437 -17.48 -0.54 4.20
C THR A 437 -17.04 0.13 5.49
N LYS A 438 -16.48 -0.64 6.43
CA LYS A 438 -15.89 -0.11 7.65
C LYS A 438 -14.72 0.82 7.34
N GLY A 439 -13.69 0.34 6.65
CA GLY A 439 -12.50 1.12 6.39
C GLY A 439 -12.73 2.39 5.54
N LEU A 440 -13.57 2.30 4.50
CA LEU A 440 -13.82 3.41 3.58
C LEU A 440 -14.85 4.41 4.10
N VAL A 441 -15.89 3.95 4.82
CA VAL A 441 -17.03 4.80 5.19
C VAL A 441 -17.22 4.90 6.70
N GLN A 442 -17.40 3.79 7.42
CA GLN A 442 -17.86 3.86 8.82
C GLN A 442 -16.73 4.20 9.81
N GLY A 443 -15.51 3.77 9.52
CA GLY A 443 -14.36 3.76 10.41
C GLY A 443 -13.83 2.37 10.74
N GLY A 444 -12.53 2.30 11.05
CA GLY A 444 -11.85 1.07 11.51
C GLY A 444 -11.81 1.01 13.03
N GLY A 445 -12.95 0.75 13.67
CA GLY A 445 -13.11 0.85 15.12
C GLY A 445 -13.38 2.27 15.62
N ALA A 446 -13.47 2.44 16.94
CA ALA A 446 -13.86 3.71 17.57
C ALA A 446 -12.85 4.86 17.38
N ALA A 447 -11.60 4.55 17.00
CA ALA A 447 -10.51 5.52 16.92
C ALA A 447 -10.36 6.16 15.53
N TYR A 448 -10.86 5.53 14.47
CA TYR A 448 -10.55 5.91 13.09
C TYR A 448 -11.82 6.14 12.28
N ALA A 449 -12.01 7.34 11.74
CA ALA A 449 -13.08 7.63 10.79
C ALA A 449 -12.81 6.94 9.44
N GLY A 450 -13.86 6.59 8.70
CA GLY A 450 -13.69 5.97 7.38
C GLY A 450 -12.97 6.92 6.43
N VAL A 451 -12.03 6.41 5.62
CA VAL A 451 -11.14 7.28 4.83
C VAL A 451 -11.91 8.26 3.94
N LEU A 452 -13.02 7.85 3.32
CA LEU A 452 -13.81 8.73 2.46
C LEU A 452 -14.64 9.74 3.24
N THR A 453 -14.85 9.55 4.55
CA THR A 453 -15.53 10.55 5.41
C THR A 453 -14.58 11.64 5.91
N THR A 454 -13.28 11.51 5.65
CA THR A 454 -12.31 12.54 5.97
C THR A 454 -12.44 13.75 5.02
N GLN A 455 -12.02 14.92 5.48
CA GLN A 455 -12.34 16.25 4.90
C GLN A 455 -12.31 16.34 3.37
N ASN A 456 -13.17 17.22 2.84
CA ASN A 456 -13.24 17.62 1.43
C ASN A 456 -11.88 18.11 0.94
N THR A 457 -11.48 17.73 -0.28
CA THR A 457 -10.14 18.09 -0.74
C THR A 457 -10.10 19.18 -1.80
N ARG A 458 -11.13 19.31 -2.66
CA ARG A 458 -11.13 20.33 -3.70
C ARG A 458 -12.51 20.68 -4.25
N THR A 459 -13.05 21.84 -3.86
CA THR A 459 -14.32 22.37 -4.38
C THR A 459 -14.41 22.28 -5.90
N GLY A 460 -15.54 21.77 -6.42
CA GLY A 460 -15.79 21.64 -7.85
C GLY A 460 -15.33 20.32 -8.46
N CYS A 461 -14.72 19.42 -7.68
CA CYS A 461 -14.25 18.12 -8.17
C CYS A 461 -15.26 16.98 -8.05
N SER A 462 -16.53 17.23 -7.76
CA SER A 462 -17.54 16.16 -7.84
C SER A 462 -17.99 15.89 -9.28
N PRO A 463 -18.64 14.74 -9.57
CA PRO A 463 -19.26 14.47 -10.87
C PRO A 463 -20.36 15.48 -11.27
N ASN A 464 -20.76 16.39 -10.39
CA ASN A 464 -21.77 17.41 -10.69
C ASN A 464 -21.18 18.83 -10.64
N GLY A 465 -19.85 18.97 -10.56
CA GLY A 465 -19.17 20.26 -10.38
C GLY A 465 -19.50 20.96 -9.06
N SER A 466 -20.04 20.21 -8.09
CA SER A 466 -20.51 20.70 -6.80
C SER A 466 -19.44 20.56 -5.71
N ASN A 467 -19.86 20.67 -4.45
CA ASN A 467 -19.08 20.26 -3.30
C ASN A 467 -18.59 18.82 -3.50
N SER A 468 -17.33 18.54 -3.16
CA SER A 468 -16.64 17.25 -3.28
C SER A 468 -17.26 16.09 -2.49
N ASN A 469 -18.50 16.17 -2.02
CA ASN A 469 -19.08 15.13 -1.17
C ASN A 469 -20.44 14.72 -1.68
N ARG A 470 -20.77 13.45 -1.47
CA ARG A 470 -22.13 12.93 -1.62
C ARG A 470 -22.61 12.26 -0.34
N ASN A 471 -23.92 12.30 -0.14
CA ASN A 471 -24.56 11.63 0.97
C ASN A 471 -24.93 10.20 0.58
N ILE A 472 -24.61 9.26 1.46
CA ILE A 472 -24.98 7.85 1.36
C ILE A 472 -25.63 7.43 2.67
N ASN A 473 -26.45 6.39 2.64
CA ASN A 473 -27.04 5.81 3.84
C ASN A 473 -26.58 4.37 3.99
N LEU A 474 -26.00 4.03 5.14
CA LEU A 474 -25.67 2.66 5.54
C LEU A 474 -26.37 2.40 6.87
N ASN A 475 -27.20 1.36 6.95
CA ASN A 475 -27.91 0.99 8.17
C ASN A 475 -28.74 2.13 8.78
N SER A 476 -29.38 2.95 7.95
CA SER A 476 -30.11 4.16 8.34
C SER A 476 -29.25 5.26 8.97
N VAL A 477 -27.92 5.13 8.92
CA VAL A 477 -26.97 6.19 9.29
C VAL A 477 -26.51 6.89 8.02
N GLY A 478 -26.69 8.21 7.98
CA GLY A 478 -26.24 9.04 6.87
C GLY A 478 -24.75 9.36 7.00
N TYR A 479 -24.00 9.13 5.92
CA TYR A 479 -22.59 9.50 5.81
C TYR A 479 -22.43 10.47 4.65
N SER A 480 -21.61 11.50 4.87
CA SER A 480 -21.10 12.35 3.80
C SER A 480 -19.71 11.85 3.42
N ILE A 481 -19.58 11.27 2.22
CA ILE A 481 -18.30 10.77 1.72
C ILE A 481 -17.77 11.66 0.61
N ASN A 482 -16.44 11.78 0.54
CA ASN A 482 -15.72 12.41 -0.54
C ASN A 482 -16.10 11.77 -1.87
N ASP A 483 -16.22 12.59 -2.90
CA ASP A 483 -16.76 12.31 -4.22
C ASP A 483 -15.90 12.97 -5.30
N ASP A 484 -14.61 13.19 -5.03
CA ASP A 484 -13.69 13.75 -6.03
C ASP A 484 -13.55 12.81 -7.24
N VAL A 485 -13.56 13.36 -8.46
CA VAL A 485 -13.26 12.64 -9.71
C VAL A 485 -11.80 12.84 -10.11
N LEU A 486 -11.17 11.80 -10.67
CA LEU A 486 -9.76 11.80 -11.07
C LEU A 486 -9.49 12.85 -12.15
N SER A 487 -10.38 13.00 -13.13
CA SER A 487 -10.23 13.99 -14.21
C SER A 487 -10.12 15.43 -13.71
N CYS A 488 -10.66 15.74 -12.52
CA CYS A 488 -10.58 17.08 -11.93
C CYS A 488 -9.14 17.48 -11.56
N TYR A 489 -8.27 16.50 -11.28
CA TYR A 489 -6.88 16.74 -10.92
C TYR A 489 -5.96 16.90 -12.13
N PHE A 490 -6.46 16.75 -13.35
CA PHE A 490 -5.62 16.95 -14.53
C PHE A 490 -5.18 18.41 -14.66
N THR A 491 -3.92 18.62 -15.05
CA THR A 491 -3.37 19.96 -15.26
C THR A 491 -3.73 20.51 -16.64
N ASP A 492 -3.94 19.64 -17.64
CA ASP A 492 -4.35 19.98 -19.01
C ASP A 492 -5.59 19.23 -19.50
N THR A 493 -6.18 19.72 -20.59
CA THR A 493 -7.41 19.16 -21.19
C THR A 493 -7.14 18.10 -22.27
N SER A 494 -5.87 17.81 -22.56
CA SER A 494 -5.45 16.92 -23.67
C SER A 494 -5.11 15.51 -23.21
N THR A 495 -4.67 15.36 -21.97
CA THR A 495 -4.31 14.07 -21.39
C THR A 495 -5.56 13.43 -20.80
N SER A 496 -5.82 12.18 -21.15
CA SER A 496 -6.97 11.42 -20.65
C SER A 496 -6.58 10.44 -19.55
N ILE A 497 -7.57 9.93 -18.81
CA ILE A 497 -7.39 8.80 -17.89
C ILE A 497 -6.79 7.59 -18.62
N TYR A 498 -7.21 7.34 -19.87
CA TYR A 498 -6.66 6.27 -20.70
C TYR A 498 -5.15 6.41 -20.91
N ASP A 499 -4.63 7.62 -21.00
CA ASP A 499 -3.20 7.85 -21.26
C ASP A 499 -2.36 7.57 -20.02
N ILE A 500 -2.72 8.15 -18.88
CA ILE A 500 -1.97 7.95 -17.63
C ILE A 500 -2.12 6.53 -17.09
N ALA A 501 -3.20 5.83 -17.43
CA ALA A 501 -3.44 4.46 -16.99
C ALA A 501 -2.61 3.40 -17.74
N LYS A 502 -1.85 3.78 -18.77
CA LYS A 502 -0.94 2.86 -19.49
C LYS A 502 0.35 2.67 -18.71
N ALA A 503 0.82 1.42 -18.65
CA ALA A 503 2.15 1.10 -18.12
C ALA A 503 3.28 1.85 -18.84
N SER A 504 3.12 2.13 -20.14
CA SER A 504 4.12 2.82 -20.97
C SER A 504 4.04 4.35 -20.94
N TYR A 505 3.22 4.94 -20.07
CA TYR A 505 3.09 6.39 -19.96
C TYR A 505 4.42 7.03 -19.50
N THR A 506 4.89 8.03 -20.24
CA THR A 506 6.18 8.73 -19.97
C THR A 506 6.11 10.24 -20.25
N ALA A 507 4.91 10.80 -20.46
CA ALA A 507 4.73 12.21 -20.84
C ALA A 507 4.90 13.21 -19.66
N GLY A 508 5.42 12.74 -18.53
CA GLY A 508 5.67 13.52 -17.31
C GLY A 508 4.40 13.87 -16.54
N VAL A 509 4.55 14.79 -15.59
CA VAL A 509 3.52 15.14 -14.61
C VAL A 509 2.30 15.76 -15.28
N LYS A 510 1.12 15.17 -15.05
CA LYS A 510 -0.18 15.64 -15.56
C LYS A 510 -1.26 15.78 -14.51
N LEU A 511 -0.95 15.44 -13.27
CA LEU A 511 -1.85 15.55 -12.13
C LEU A 511 -1.38 16.66 -11.18
N ASP A 512 -2.34 17.41 -10.68
CA ASP A 512 -2.16 18.51 -9.74
C ASP A 512 -1.82 17.97 -8.34
N PRO A 513 -0.89 18.60 -7.58
CA PRO A 513 -0.48 18.16 -6.23
C PRO A 513 -1.60 17.92 -5.23
N ALA A 514 -2.78 18.53 -5.42
CA ALA A 514 -3.94 18.27 -4.58
C ALA A 514 -4.44 16.81 -4.66
N ILE A 515 -4.12 16.04 -5.70
CA ILE A 515 -4.53 14.63 -5.80
C ILE A 515 -4.01 13.81 -4.62
N LEU A 516 -2.77 14.08 -4.19
CA LEU A 516 -2.11 13.39 -3.09
C LEU A 516 -2.78 13.65 -1.73
N ARG A 517 -3.61 14.71 -1.65
CA ARG A 517 -4.43 15.01 -0.49
C ARG A 517 -5.80 14.33 -0.54
N SER A 518 -6.27 13.89 -1.70
CA SER A 518 -7.55 13.20 -1.87
C SER A 518 -7.61 11.92 -1.01
N PRO A 519 -8.70 11.67 -0.26
CA PRO A 519 -8.88 10.39 0.43
C PRO A 519 -9.10 9.23 -0.55
N ARG A 520 -9.38 9.54 -1.82
CA ARG A 520 -9.54 8.55 -2.91
C ARG A 520 -8.22 8.11 -3.53
N PHE A 521 -7.13 8.84 -3.25
CA PHE A 521 -5.79 8.49 -3.71
C PHE A 521 -5.07 7.60 -2.68
N PHE A 522 -4.45 6.53 -3.17
CA PHE A 522 -3.66 5.61 -2.35
C PHE A 522 -2.69 4.80 -3.21
N TYR A 523 -1.71 4.17 -2.55
CA TYR A 523 -0.85 3.17 -3.19
C TYR A 523 -1.37 1.76 -2.94
N VAL A 524 -1.31 0.92 -3.96
CA VAL A 524 -1.62 -0.52 -3.89
C VAL A 524 -0.35 -1.32 -4.16
N PRO A 525 0.10 -2.17 -3.21
CA PRO A 525 1.17 -3.13 -3.45
C PRO A 525 0.89 -4.04 -4.64
N VAL A 526 1.92 -4.34 -5.41
CA VAL A 526 1.89 -5.29 -6.53
C VAL A 526 2.64 -6.55 -6.12
N LEU A 527 1.98 -7.70 -6.25
CA LEU A 527 2.58 -9.01 -6.06
C LEU A 527 3.03 -9.58 -7.41
N LYS A 528 4.08 -10.39 -7.38
CA LYS A 528 4.66 -11.01 -8.58
C LYS A 528 3.72 -12.05 -9.20
N ILE A 529 3.10 -12.85 -8.35
CA ILE A 529 2.19 -13.91 -8.75
C ILE A 529 0.85 -13.71 -8.05
N GLN A 530 -0.19 -14.27 -8.63
CA GLN A 530 -1.49 -14.31 -7.97
C GLN A 530 -1.42 -15.27 -6.79
N PRO A 531 -1.81 -14.84 -5.57
CA PRO A 531 -1.94 -15.76 -4.47
C PRO A 531 -2.90 -16.91 -4.78
N GLY A 532 -2.45 -18.13 -4.46
CA GLY A 532 -3.30 -19.31 -4.48
C GLY A 532 -4.50 -19.10 -3.57
N SER A 533 -5.69 -19.46 -4.04
CA SER A 533 -6.89 -19.47 -3.21
C SER A 533 -6.69 -20.39 -2.00
N GLY A 534 -7.07 -19.94 -0.80
CA GLY A 534 -7.19 -20.82 0.38
C GLY A 534 -5.92 -21.08 1.21
N GLY A 535 -4.73 -20.63 0.77
CA GLY A 535 -3.47 -20.86 1.49
C GLY A 535 -2.96 -19.68 2.31
N SER A 536 -2.39 -19.93 3.49
CA SER A 536 -1.64 -18.95 4.33
C SER A 536 -0.17 -18.85 3.89
N GLN A 537 0.05 -18.50 2.62
CA GLN A 537 1.40 -18.25 2.10
C GLN A 537 1.72 -16.76 2.15
N THR A 538 3.00 -16.44 2.32
CA THR A 538 3.50 -15.07 2.29
C THR A 538 4.09 -14.73 0.93
N TYR A 539 3.70 -13.57 0.41
CA TYR A 539 4.03 -13.11 -0.93
C TYR A 539 4.86 -11.84 -0.90
N SER A 540 5.78 -11.74 -1.86
CA SER A 540 6.69 -10.62 -2.03
C SER A 540 5.96 -9.46 -2.69
N ILE A 541 6.03 -8.29 -2.06
CA ILE A 541 5.69 -7.02 -2.70
C ILE A 541 6.82 -6.68 -3.66
N ILE A 542 6.54 -6.59 -4.96
CA ILE A 542 7.56 -6.29 -5.97
C ILE A 542 7.47 -4.88 -6.52
N ASP A 543 6.35 -4.21 -6.31
CA ASP A 543 6.11 -2.85 -6.77
C ASP A 543 4.92 -2.23 -6.02
N PHE A 544 4.62 -0.97 -6.32
CA PHE A 544 3.43 -0.27 -5.88
C PHE A 544 2.82 0.49 -7.04
N ARG A 545 1.50 0.68 -7.01
CA ARG A 545 0.79 1.47 -8.02
C ARG A 545 0.01 2.58 -7.38
N ALA A 546 0.17 3.77 -7.94
CA ALA A 546 -0.76 4.86 -7.73
C ALA A 546 -2.17 4.43 -8.19
N ALA A 547 -3.12 4.64 -7.29
CA ALA A 547 -4.50 4.23 -7.48
C ALA A 547 -5.43 5.36 -7.07
N PHE A 548 -6.52 5.51 -7.82
CA PHE A 548 -7.59 6.44 -7.48
C PHE A 548 -8.94 5.74 -7.54
N LEU A 549 -9.73 5.89 -6.48
CA LEU A 549 -11.09 5.36 -6.41
C LEU A 549 -12.02 6.23 -7.26
N THR A 550 -12.43 5.72 -8.42
CA THR A 550 -13.32 6.40 -9.37
C THR A 550 -13.98 5.36 -10.28
N ASP A 551 -15.16 5.68 -10.81
CA ASP A 551 -15.79 4.89 -11.88
C ASP A 551 -15.73 5.59 -13.23
N GLU A 552 -14.94 6.66 -13.35
CA GLU A 552 -14.60 7.23 -14.63
C GLU A 552 -13.96 6.17 -15.52
N THR A 553 -14.50 6.06 -16.72
CA THR A 553 -14.00 5.12 -17.71
C THR A 553 -12.63 5.58 -18.20
N ALA A 554 -11.70 4.64 -18.36
CA ALA A 554 -10.42 4.87 -19.03
C ALA A 554 -10.63 5.04 -20.55
N THR A 555 -11.40 6.04 -20.93
CA THR A 555 -11.65 6.46 -22.32
C THR A 555 -10.88 7.74 -22.60
N THR A 556 -10.69 8.06 -23.89
CA THR A 556 -10.04 9.30 -24.32
C THR A 556 -10.85 10.57 -23.99
N SER A 557 -12.12 10.41 -23.57
CA SER A 557 -13.03 11.52 -23.25
C SER A 557 -12.96 11.98 -21.80
N ALA A 558 -12.33 11.21 -20.91
CA ALA A 558 -12.16 11.57 -19.50
C ALA A 558 -10.88 12.42 -19.33
N THR A 559 -11.01 13.75 -19.48
CA THR A 559 -9.94 14.75 -19.43
C THR A 559 -10.32 15.90 -18.48
N LYS A 560 -9.42 16.86 -18.24
CA LYS A 560 -9.73 18.01 -17.38
C LYS A 560 -11.01 18.73 -17.84
N GLY A 561 -11.99 18.81 -16.93
CA GLY A 561 -13.30 19.45 -17.19
C GLY A 561 -14.31 18.57 -17.92
N SER A 562 -13.97 17.31 -18.24
CA SER A 562 -14.85 16.33 -18.85
C SER A 562 -14.68 14.98 -18.16
N HIS A 563 -15.62 14.61 -17.29
CA HIS A 563 -15.60 13.31 -16.60
C HIS A 563 -16.63 12.36 -17.20
N THR A 564 -16.36 11.06 -17.07
CA THR A 564 -17.28 9.98 -17.47
C THR A 564 -17.83 9.19 -16.27
N GLY A 565 -17.49 9.65 -15.05
CA GLY A 565 -17.91 9.01 -13.81
C GLY A 565 -19.41 9.14 -13.57
N THR A 566 -19.96 8.16 -12.85
CA THR A 566 -21.37 8.18 -12.43
C THR A 566 -21.50 8.81 -11.05
N ASN A 567 -22.73 8.96 -10.57
CA ASN A 567 -22.99 9.41 -9.19
C ASN A 567 -22.44 8.45 -8.12
N ASN A 568 -22.08 7.21 -8.49
CA ASN A 568 -21.43 6.25 -7.59
C ASN A 568 -19.92 6.41 -7.53
N ASN A 569 -19.29 7.15 -8.46
CA ASN A 569 -17.86 7.52 -8.44
C ASN A 569 -16.96 6.46 -7.79
N GLY A 570 -16.99 5.23 -8.30
CA GLY A 570 -16.13 4.13 -7.85
C GLY A 570 -16.51 3.43 -6.55
N VAL A 571 -17.57 3.84 -5.85
CA VAL A 571 -18.11 3.14 -4.67
C VAL A 571 -19.60 2.90 -4.83
N VAL A 572 -19.97 1.68 -5.20
CA VAL A 572 -21.37 1.25 -5.29
C VAL A 572 -21.77 0.59 -3.99
N ILE A 573 -22.78 1.17 -3.34
CA ILE A 573 -23.38 0.66 -2.11
C ILE A 573 -24.71 0.05 -2.45
N GLN A 574 -24.97 -1.15 -1.92
CA GLN A 574 -26.29 -1.78 -2.04
C GLN A 574 -26.59 -2.51 -0.73
N GLY A 575 -27.70 -2.13 -0.09
CA GLY A 575 -28.04 -2.62 1.23
C GLY A 575 -27.16 -1.97 2.30
N GLN A 576 -26.42 -2.79 3.05
CA GLN A 576 -25.64 -2.37 4.21
C GLN A 576 -24.13 -2.22 3.93
N ASP A 577 -23.69 -2.67 2.75
CA ASP A 577 -22.28 -2.80 2.42
C ASP A 577 -21.97 -2.25 1.03
N ILE A 578 -20.69 -1.94 0.81
CA ILE A 578 -20.11 -1.70 -0.50
C ILE A 578 -20.14 -3.00 -1.30
N LYS A 579 -20.80 -2.98 -2.46
CA LYS A 579 -20.86 -4.11 -3.39
C LYS A 579 -19.89 -4.00 -4.55
N GLN A 580 -19.40 -2.81 -4.84
CA GLN A 580 -18.43 -2.63 -5.90
C GLN A 580 -17.52 -1.47 -5.57
N LEU A 581 -16.22 -1.71 -5.72
CA LEU A 581 -15.18 -0.70 -5.79
C LEU A 581 -14.63 -0.67 -7.21
N LYS A 582 -14.52 0.52 -7.79
CA LYS A 582 -13.82 0.73 -9.05
C LYS A 582 -12.64 1.64 -8.79
N VAL A 583 -11.49 1.21 -9.27
CA VAL A 583 -10.20 1.84 -9.03
C VAL A 583 -9.52 1.99 -10.38
N VAL A 584 -8.90 3.13 -10.62
CA VAL A 584 -7.99 3.30 -11.76
C VAL A 584 -6.57 3.27 -11.23
N PHE A 585 -5.77 2.32 -11.73
CA PHE A 585 -4.33 2.36 -11.59
C PHE A 585 -3.70 3.13 -12.72
N PHE A 586 -2.72 3.96 -12.38
CA PHE A 586 -2.01 4.77 -13.35
C PHE A 586 -0.53 4.88 -13.00
N ASN A 587 0.25 5.32 -13.99
CA ASN A 587 1.69 5.40 -13.90
C ASN A 587 2.11 6.57 -12.99
N ASP A 588 3.11 6.32 -12.13
CA ASP A 588 3.66 7.31 -11.21
C ASP A 588 4.27 8.53 -11.91
N ASP A 589 4.69 8.41 -13.18
CA ASP A 589 5.19 9.54 -13.99
C ASP A 589 4.14 10.64 -14.18
N ALA A 590 2.84 10.31 -14.05
CA ALA A 590 1.77 11.30 -14.10
C ALA A 590 1.64 12.11 -12.79
N LEU A 591 2.20 11.60 -11.67
CA LEU A 591 2.07 12.21 -10.35
C LEU A 591 3.04 13.37 -10.13
N PRO A 592 2.62 14.39 -9.37
CA PRO A 592 3.49 15.46 -8.95
C PRO A 592 4.46 14.99 -7.86
N VAL A 593 5.69 15.48 -7.92
CA VAL A 593 6.78 15.13 -6.96
C VAL A 593 7.16 16.27 -6.03
N ASP A 594 6.63 17.47 -6.28
CA ASP A 594 7.01 18.70 -5.58
C ASP A 594 5.83 19.34 -4.82
N GLY A 595 6.19 20.17 -3.85
CA GLY A 595 5.26 21.00 -3.07
C GLY A 595 5.11 20.55 -1.63
N ASP A 596 4.32 21.31 -0.87
CA ASP A 596 3.81 20.81 0.41
C ASP A 596 2.85 19.67 0.09
N ILE A 597 3.29 18.43 0.26
CA ILE A 597 2.50 17.22 -0.01
C ILE A 597 2.63 16.26 1.17
N PRO A 598 1.59 15.48 1.46
CA PRO A 598 1.70 14.38 2.41
C PRO A 598 2.81 13.41 1.97
N LEU A 599 3.57 12.88 2.93
CA LEU A 599 4.66 11.94 2.70
C LEU A 599 4.44 10.68 3.52
N ILE A 600 4.78 9.55 2.92
CA ILE A 600 4.94 8.27 3.60
C ILE A 600 6.36 7.76 3.38
N ASP A 601 6.80 6.80 4.18
CA ASP A 601 8.08 6.12 3.97
C ASP A 601 8.17 5.61 2.53
N TYR A 602 9.34 5.79 1.92
CA TYR A 602 9.60 5.39 0.55
C TYR A 602 9.35 3.89 0.38
N LEU A 603 8.46 3.58 -0.57
CA LEU A 603 7.95 2.24 -0.80
C LEU A 603 8.95 1.33 -1.52
N GLY A 604 10.11 1.84 -1.94
CA GLY A 604 11.09 1.08 -2.73
C GLY A 604 10.82 1.10 -4.23
N SER A 605 9.75 1.77 -4.67
CA SER A 605 9.45 2.06 -6.07
C SER A 605 8.73 3.40 -6.24
N GLY A 606 8.55 3.80 -7.50
CA GLY A 606 7.91 5.06 -7.87
C GLY A 606 8.80 6.29 -7.72
N ASN A 607 8.18 7.46 -7.83
CA ASN A 607 8.87 8.73 -7.70
C ASN A 607 9.31 9.00 -6.26
N ARG A 608 10.58 9.35 -6.10
CA ARG A 608 11.21 9.69 -4.81
C ARG A 608 11.02 11.16 -4.51
N VAL A 609 10.50 11.47 -3.33
CA VAL A 609 10.51 12.81 -2.76
C VAL A 609 11.67 12.92 -1.79
N ILE A 610 12.60 13.83 -2.07
CA ILE A 610 13.76 14.08 -1.21
C ILE A 610 13.43 15.30 -0.33
N ARG A 611 13.55 15.16 0.99
CA ARG A 611 13.29 16.26 1.93
C ARG A 611 14.43 16.39 2.94
N LEU A 612 14.92 17.61 3.11
CA LEU A 612 15.72 17.98 4.27
C LEU A 612 14.82 17.94 5.51
N ILE A 613 15.34 17.38 6.60
CA ILE A 613 14.65 17.27 7.87
C ILE A 613 15.31 18.25 8.83
N ASP A 614 14.52 19.21 9.31
CA ASP A 614 14.94 20.22 10.27
C ASP A 614 14.64 19.81 11.71
#